data_AF-A0A349G7E4-F1
#
_entry.id   AF-A0A349G7E4-F1
#
_cell.length_a   1.000
_cell.length_b   1.000
_cell.length_c   1.000
_cell.angle_alpha   90.00
_cell.angle_beta   90.00
_cell.angle_gamma   90.00
#
_symmetry.space_group_name_H-M   'P 1'
#
loop_
_entity.id
_entity.type
_entity.pdbx_description
1 polymer ?
#
loop_
_entity_poly.entity_id
_entity_poly.type
_entity_poly.pdbx_seq_one_letter_code
_entity_poly.pdbx_strand_id
1 'polypeptide(L)' 'MSKVKKRLIKHVVESEKGEFGISSIIGIAIGLIVAAFILIPGIETFATNIMTDMQSWWTNSIGSQIFPN' A
#
# COMPACT_ATOMS: atom_id res chain seq x y z
N MET A 1 23.08 23.42 21.37
CA MET A 1 22.39 22.34 22.11
C MET A 1 23.22 21.96 23.34
N SER A 2 22.70 22.09 24.57
CA SER A 2 23.45 21.76 25.80
C SER A 2 23.84 20.26 25.85
N LYS A 3 25.04 19.95 26.37
CA LYS A 3 25.54 18.56 26.54
C LYS A 3 24.58 17.69 27.36
N VAL A 4 23.77 18.29 28.24
CA VAL A 4 22.74 17.60 29.03
C VAL A 4 21.58 17.15 28.16
N LYS A 5 21.08 18.02 27.30
CA LYS A 5 19.96 17.73 26.39
C LYS A 5 20.31 16.60 25.40
N LYS A 6 21.55 16.57 24.91
CA LYS A 6 22.05 15.47 24.05
C LYS A 6 22.06 14.12 24.77
N ARG A 7 22.44 14.07 26.06
CA ARG A 7 22.47 12.84 26.85
C ARG A 7 21.08 12.31 27.17
N LEU A 8 20.12 13.19 27.44
CA LEU A 8 18.72 12.82 27.68
C LEU A 8 18.05 12.23 26.45
N ILE A 9 18.23 12.86 25.28
CA ILE A 9 17.68 12.33 24.02
C ILE A 9 18.28 10.95 23.73
N LYS A 10 19.60 10.79 23.92
CA LYS A 10 20.26 9.49 23.75
C LYS A 10 19.68 8.41 24.66
N HIS A 11 19.49 8.71 25.96
CA HIS A 11 18.87 7.76 26.91
C HIS A 11 17.42 7.42 26.57
N VAL A 12 16.65 8.37 26.05
CA VAL A 12 15.26 8.10 25.65
C VAL A 12 15.23 7.24 24.39
N VAL A 13 16.08 7.52 23.41
CA VAL A 13 16.19 6.73 22.17
C VAL A 13 16.69 5.31 22.45
N GLU A 14 17.65 5.15 23.35
CA GLU A 14 18.18 3.84 23.78
C GLU A 14 17.29 3.14 24.82
N SER A 15 16.21 3.78 25.28
CA SER A 15 15.22 3.11 26.12
C SER A 15 14.32 2.24 25.28
N GLU A 16 13.84 1.12 25.84
CA GLU A 16 12.93 0.19 25.14
C GLU A 16 11.71 0.90 24.55
N LYS A 17 11.20 1.94 25.24
CA LYS A 17 10.08 2.76 24.76
C LYS A 17 10.44 3.63 23.55
N GLY A 18 11.66 4.17 23.52
CA GLY A 18 12.16 4.95 22.39
C GLY A 18 12.48 4.09 21.18
N GLU A 19 13.09 2.92 21.41
CA GLU A 19 13.37 1.94 20.36
C GLU A 19 12.08 1.40 19.74
N PHE A 20 11.07 1.07 20.56
CA PHE A 20 9.75 0.67 20.07
C PHE A 20 9.07 1.79 19.29
N GLY A 21 9.10 3.04 19.79
CA GLY A 21 8.49 4.18 19.12
C GLY A 21 9.11 4.46 17.75
N ILE A 22 10.45 4.43 17.66
CA ILE A 22 11.18 4.63 16.40
C ILE A 22 10.91 3.48 15.43
N SER A 23 11.00 2.23 15.91
CA SER A 23 10.76 1.05 15.08
C SER A 23 9.33 1.00 14.54
N SER A 24 8.35 1.43 15.33
CA SER A 24 6.94 1.48 14.92
C SER A 24 6.70 2.54 13.84
N ILE A 25 7.27 3.74 13.99
CA ILE A 25 7.15 4.80 12.99
C ILE A 25 7.80 4.38 11.67
N ILE A 26 8.98 3.77 11.73
CA ILE A 26 9.68 3.24 10.55
C ILE A 26 8.85 2.13 9.90
N GLY A 27 8.30 1.21 10.70
CA GLY A 27 7.45 0.13 10.21
C GLY A 27 6.19 0.63 9.49
N ILE A 28 5.51 1.63 10.07
CA ILE A 28 4.34 2.26 9.45
C ILE A 28 4.75 2.99 8.16
N ALA A 29 5.86 3.72 8.16
CA ALA A 29 6.34 4.41 6.96
C ALA A 29 6.61 3.44 5.81
N ILE A 30 7.29 2.32 6.09
CA ILE A 30 7.53 1.26 5.10
C ILE A 30 6.19 0.67 4.62
N GLY A 31 5.27 0.37 5.54
CA GLY A 31 3.94 -0.14 5.22
C GLY A 31 3.15 0.80 4.29
N LEU A 32 3.22 2.11 4.52
CA LEU A 32 2.57 3.11 3.67
C LEU A 32 3.21 3.21 2.29
N ILE A 33 4.54 3.11 2.19
CA ILE A 33 5.25 3.10 0.90
C ILE A 33 4.83 1.86 0.10
N VAL A 34 4.83 0.68 0.72
CA VAL A 34 4.37 -0.56 0.09
C VAL A 34 2.91 -0.45 -0.35
N ALA A 35 2.05 0.11 0.51
CA ALA A 35 0.65 0.31 0.18
C ALA A 35 0.48 1.18 -1.08
N ALA A 36 1.19 2.31 -1.13
CA ALA A 36 1.10 3.27 -2.23
C ALA A 36 1.62 2.72 -3.56
N PHE A 37 2.77 2.03 -3.55
CA PHE A 37 3.44 1.63 -4.79
C PHE A 37 3.11 0.22 -5.27
N ILE A 38 2.57 -0.64 -4.41
CA ILE A 38 2.29 -2.05 -4.76
C ILE A 38 0.79 -2.32 -4.70
N LEU A 39 0.16 -2.03 -3.56
CA LEU A 39 -1.24 -2.39 -3.33
C LEU A 39 -2.20 -1.58 -4.19
N ILE A 40 -2.08 -0.25 -4.21
CA ILE A 40 -2.95 0.62 -5.01
C ILE A 40 -2.90 0.27 -6.51
N PRO A 41 -1.73 0.26 -7.18
CA PRO A 41 -1.69 -0.06 -8.61
C PRO A 41 -2.08 -1.52 -8.90
N GLY A 42 -1.83 -2.44 -7.95
CA GLY A 42 -2.29 -3.83 -8.05
C GLY A 42 -3.81 -3.95 -8.07
N ILE A 43 -4.50 -3.21 -7.20
CA ILE A 43 -5.98 -3.19 -7.14
C ILE A 43 -6.57 -2.51 -8.38
N GLU A 44 -5.97 -1.41 -8.84
CA GLU A 44 -6.41 -0.74 -10.09
C GLU A 44 -6.31 -1.70 -11.28
N THR A 45 -5.14 -2.34 -11.46
CA THR A 45 -4.92 -3.30 -12.54
C THR A 45 -5.91 -4.46 -12.47
N PHE A 46 -6.14 -4.99 -11.27
CA PHE A 46 -7.09 -6.07 -11.05
C PHE A 46 -8.52 -5.66 -11.44
N ALA A 47 -8.98 -4.49 -10.99
CA ALA A 47 -10.31 -3.98 -11.33
C ALA A 47 -10.46 -3.75 -12.84
N THR A 48 -9.44 -3.19 -13.49
CA THR A 48 -9.42 -3.01 -14.95
C THR A 48 -9.51 -4.34 -15.68
N ASN A 49 -8.79 -5.36 -15.23
CA ASN A 49 -8.83 -6.69 -15.84
C ASN A 49 -10.22 -7.30 -15.72
N ILE A 50 -10.84 -7.26 -14.54
CA ILE A 50 -12.23 -7.75 -14.37
C ILE A 50 -13.17 -7.06 -15.35
N MET A 51 -13.14 -5.71 -15.41
CA MET A 51 -14.05 -4.99 -16.30
C MET A 51 -13.79 -5.28 -17.77
N THR A 52 -12.53 -5.46 -18.16
CA THR A 52 -12.15 -5.79 -19.54
C THR A 52 -12.63 -7.19 -19.91
N ASP A 53 -12.41 -8.17 -19.02
CA ASP A 53 -12.83 -9.55 -19.23
C ASP A 53 -14.35 -9.67 -19.30
N MET A 54 -15.08 -8.93 -18.45
CA MET A 54 -16.55 -8.91 -18.50
C MET A 54 -17.07 -8.27 -19.80
N GLN A 55 -16.45 -7.17 -20.26
CA GLN A 55 -16.82 -6.56 -21.54
C GLN A 55 -16.52 -7.49 -22.72
N SER A 56 -15.36 -8.15 -22.70
CA SER A 56 -14.96 -9.13 -23.72
C SER A 56 -15.93 -10.30 -23.74
N TRP A 57 -16.25 -10.87 -22.57
CA TRP A 57 -17.23 -11.94 -22.46
C TRP A 57 -18.60 -11.52 -23.01
N TRP A 58 -19.08 -10.33 -22.63
CA TRP A 58 -20.35 -9.81 -23.13
C TRP A 58 -20.37 -9.67 -24.64
N THR A 59 -19.41 -8.95 -25.21
CA THR A 59 -19.36 -8.68 -26.66
C THR A 59 -19.17 -9.95 -27.47
N ASN A 60 -18.27 -10.84 -27.04
CA ASN A 60 -17.87 -11.98 -27.83
C ASN A 60 -18.79 -13.20 -27.68
N SER A 61 -19.40 -13.38 -26.50
CA SER A 61 -20.22 -14.56 -26.21
C SER A 61 -21.70 -14.25 -26.21
N ILE A 62 -22.13 -13.23 -25.47
CA ILE A 62 -23.56 -13.02 -25.24
C ILE A 62 -24.16 -12.13 -26.34
N GLY A 63 -23.56 -10.98 -26.62
CA GLY A 63 -24.01 -10.06 -27.66
C GLY A 63 -24.05 -10.70 -29.03
N SER A 64 -23.03 -11.49 -29.38
CA SER A 64 -22.96 -12.23 -30.65
C SER A 64 -24.02 -13.33 -30.78
N GLN A 65 -24.43 -13.96 -29.67
CA GLN A 65 -25.44 -15.03 -29.67
C GLN A 65 -26.87 -14.48 -29.61
N ILE A 66 -27.10 -13.38 -28.88
CA ILE A 66 -28.43 -12.79 -28.71
C ILE A 66 -28.77 -11.84 -29.87
N PHE A 67 -27.78 -11.10 -30.38
CA PHE A 67 -27.93 -10.17 -31.49
C PHE A 67 -26.98 -10.54 -32.64
N PRO A 68 -27.14 -11.73 -33.26
CA PRO A 68 -26.42 -12.04 -34.49
C PRO A 68 -26.91 -11.10 -35.59
N ASN A 69 -26.00 -10.26 -36.10
CA ASN A 69 -26.25 -9.48 -37.32
C ASN A 69 -26.35 -10.40 -38.53
#